data_AF-A0A9Q1H044-F1
#
_entry.id   AF-A0A9Q1H044-F1
#
_cell.length_a   1.000
_cell.length_b   1.000
_cell.length_c   1.000
_cell.angle_alpha   90.00
_cell.angle_beta   90.00
_cell.angle_gamma   90.00
#
_symmetry.space_group_name_H-M   'P 1'
#
loop_
_entity.id
_entity.type
_entity.pdbx_description
1 polymer ?
#
loop_
_entity_poly.entity_id
_entity_poly.type
_entity_poly.pdbx_seq_one_letter_code
_entity_poly.pdbx_strand_id
1 'polypeptide(L)'
;MPEIFEGYKDSWRDYLQHFNSCAGVNGWSDRDKCEFLAVRLRGQAQQFYVDLPDMTKLDFYSLTNAFANHFEPEAQASVIRAQLRGRVRKSGESLSALGASIRREVRRAYLGLSSSAQDQLACDFFIDALPDREFRVLIRRVRPQTLEEAMTVAIELDAIEKTEGMVRSGRSVSSVGTNLGGGNLHDVTPNLELSQRLERIEAQLSYLMNSGISPYRPNMQPSVSMHPPGYHPFRPPGPTCWNCGMVGHMRAQCPSPLKPANQFAGQGN
;
A
#
# COMPACT_ATOMS: atom_id res chain seq x y z
N MET A 1 40.05 3.59 0.19
CA MET A 1 40.65 3.87 -1.13
C MET A 1 39.89 3.03 -2.15
N PRO A 2 39.51 3.54 -3.34
CA PRO A 2 38.65 2.84 -4.27
C PRO A 2 39.24 1.51 -4.75
N GLU A 3 38.38 0.58 -5.11
CA GLU A 3 38.75 -0.68 -5.76
C GLU A 3 39.31 -0.45 -7.17
N ILE A 4 39.78 -1.52 -7.81
CA ILE A 4 40.25 -1.48 -9.20
C ILE A 4 39.04 -1.65 -10.12
N PHE A 5 38.97 -0.88 -11.20
CA PHE A 5 37.95 -1.07 -12.24
C PHE A 5 38.58 -1.70 -13.48
N GLU A 6 38.08 -2.88 -13.88
CA GLU A 6 38.59 -3.62 -15.05
C GLU A 6 37.72 -3.46 -16.31
N GLY A 7 36.45 -3.08 -16.16
CA GLY A 7 35.52 -2.79 -17.27
C GLY A 7 34.58 -3.92 -17.73
N TYR A 8 34.72 -5.16 -17.24
CA TYR A 8 33.89 -6.30 -17.70
C TYR A 8 33.07 -7.02 -16.62
N LYS A 9 33.52 -7.00 -15.36
CA LYS A 9 32.81 -7.60 -14.21
C LYS A 9 31.97 -6.59 -13.45
N ASP A 10 32.47 -5.36 -13.35
CA ASP A 10 31.94 -4.35 -12.46
C ASP A 10 31.03 -3.39 -13.22
N SER A 11 29.90 -3.06 -12.60
CA SER A 11 29.02 -1.97 -13.02
C SER A 11 29.79 -0.64 -12.85
N TRP A 12 29.99 0.10 -13.95
CA TRP A 12 30.67 1.40 -13.92
C TRP A 12 30.01 2.33 -12.90
N ARG A 13 28.69 2.29 -12.79
CA ARG A 13 27.94 3.07 -11.80
C ARG A 13 28.27 2.68 -10.37
N ASP A 14 28.25 1.40 -10.04
CA ASP A 14 28.47 0.95 -8.66
C ASP A 14 29.91 1.26 -8.23
N TYR A 15 30.86 1.09 -9.16
CA TYR A 15 32.22 1.55 -9.01
C TYR A 15 32.30 3.07 -8.76
N LEU A 16 31.67 3.88 -9.61
CA LEU A 16 31.70 5.34 -9.50
C LEU A 16 31.04 5.83 -8.21
N GLN A 17 29.98 5.17 -7.73
CA GLN A 17 29.36 5.48 -6.44
C GLN A 17 30.34 5.21 -5.29
N HIS A 18 30.98 4.04 -5.26
CA HIS A 18 31.99 3.70 -4.26
C HIS A 18 33.21 4.64 -4.32
N PHE A 19 33.65 4.99 -5.54
CA PHE A 19 34.72 5.94 -5.80
C PHE A 19 34.39 7.33 -5.23
N ASN A 20 33.17 7.83 -5.48
CA ASN A 20 32.72 9.12 -4.96
C ASN A 20 32.58 9.12 -3.44
N SER A 21 32.16 8.02 -2.82
CA SER A 21 32.18 7.88 -1.36
C SER A 21 33.61 7.96 -0.81
N CYS A 22 34.57 7.27 -1.43
CA CYS A 22 35.98 7.38 -1.06
C CYS A 22 36.51 8.81 -1.25
N ALA A 23 36.17 9.46 -2.36
CA ALA A 23 36.56 10.84 -2.65
C ALA A 23 36.02 11.82 -1.60
N GLY A 24 34.76 11.65 -1.18
CA GLY A 24 34.15 12.46 -0.13
C GLY A 24 34.81 12.28 1.23
N VAL A 25 35.12 11.04 1.61
CA VAL A 25 35.84 10.75 2.88
C VAL A 25 37.25 11.33 2.88
N ASN A 26 37.94 11.30 1.74
CA ASN A 26 39.32 11.75 1.61
C ASN A 26 39.46 13.23 1.19
N GLY A 27 38.36 13.95 0.99
CA GLY A 27 38.38 15.36 0.60
C GLY A 27 39.01 15.63 -0.78
N TRP A 28 38.85 14.72 -1.74
CA TRP A 28 39.45 14.84 -3.07
C TRP A 28 38.82 15.94 -3.90
N SER A 29 39.66 16.79 -4.50
CA SER A 29 39.25 17.73 -5.55
C SER A 29 38.93 16.99 -6.85
N ASP A 30 38.29 17.65 -7.81
CA ASP A 30 37.98 17.03 -9.12
C ASP A 30 39.25 16.66 -9.89
N ARG A 31 40.34 17.40 -9.70
CA ARG A 31 41.65 17.04 -10.22
C ARG A 31 42.16 15.75 -9.58
N ASP A 32 42.12 15.67 -8.25
CA ASP A 32 42.55 14.45 -7.53
C ASP A 32 41.72 13.26 -7.98
N LYS A 33 40.41 13.42 -8.17
CA LYS A 33 39.54 12.36 -8.69
C LYS A 33 39.97 11.88 -10.07
N CYS A 34 40.38 12.75 -10.99
CA CYS A 34 40.87 12.34 -12.30
C CYS A 34 42.16 11.50 -12.18
N GLU A 35 43.12 11.98 -11.37
CA GLU A 35 44.39 11.29 -11.14
C GLU A 35 44.19 9.93 -10.44
N PHE A 36 43.35 9.90 -9.39
CA PHE A 36 43.04 8.67 -8.65
C PHE A 36 42.21 7.67 -9.46
N LEU A 37 41.32 8.16 -10.32
CA LEU A 37 40.59 7.30 -11.24
C LEU A 37 41.58 6.63 -12.20
N ALA A 38 42.45 7.41 -12.86
CA ALA A 38 43.43 6.90 -13.82
C ALA A 38 44.31 5.78 -13.23
N VAL A 39 44.80 5.92 -12.00
CA VAL A 39 45.65 4.89 -11.36
C VAL A 39 44.89 3.64 -10.93
N ARG A 40 43.55 3.69 -10.85
CA ARG A 40 42.66 2.59 -10.46
C ARG A 40 42.07 1.80 -11.63
N LEU A 41 42.33 2.22 -12.87
CA LEU A 41 41.90 1.48 -14.05
C LEU A 41 42.87 0.36 -14.41
N ARG A 42 42.36 -0.82 -14.74
CA ARG A 42 43.14 -1.95 -15.27
C ARG A 42 42.42 -2.59 -16.46
N GLY A 43 43.11 -3.44 -17.20
CA GLY A 43 42.50 -4.21 -18.30
C GLY A 43 41.86 -3.31 -19.36
N GLN A 44 40.62 -3.62 -19.74
CA GLN A 44 39.89 -2.91 -20.80
C GLN A 44 39.63 -1.45 -20.43
N ALA A 45 39.35 -1.16 -19.15
CA ALA A 45 39.17 0.21 -18.67
C ALA A 45 40.43 1.07 -18.84
N GLN A 46 41.60 0.48 -18.62
CA GLN A 46 42.87 1.18 -18.84
C GLN A 46 43.14 1.42 -20.33
N GLN A 47 42.84 0.44 -21.18
CA GLN A 47 42.97 0.59 -22.64
C GLN A 47 42.10 1.74 -23.14
N PHE A 48 40.81 1.75 -22.77
CA PHE A 48 39.90 2.82 -23.12
C PHE A 48 40.39 4.19 -22.63
N TYR A 49 40.91 4.27 -21.40
CA TYR A 49 41.47 5.51 -20.86
C TYR A 49 42.63 6.08 -21.71
N VAL A 50 43.53 5.21 -22.17
CA VAL A 50 44.69 5.63 -22.99
C VAL A 50 44.22 6.28 -24.28
N ASP A 51 43.17 5.73 -24.90
CA ASP A 51 42.61 6.20 -26.17
C ASP A 51 41.81 7.52 -26.05
N LEU A 52 41.50 7.98 -24.83
CA LEU A 52 40.77 9.23 -24.64
C LEU A 52 41.63 10.47 -24.92
N PRO A 53 41.02 11.57 -25.42
CA PRO A 53 41.69 12.86 -25.53
C PRO A 53 42.15 13.38 -24.17
N ASP A 54 43.31 14.05 -24.12
CA ASP A 54 43.85 14.59 -22.85
C ASP A 54 42.92 15.62 -22.21
N MET A 55 42.22 16.42 -23.02
CA MET A 55 41.19 17.35 -22.52
C MET A 55 40.07 16.64 -21.77
N THR A 56 39.69 15.44 -22.19
CA THR A 56 38.68 14.61 -21.50
C THR A 56 39.22 14.06 -20.19
N LYS A 57 40.51 13.72 -20.11
CA LYS A 57 41.16 13.20 -18.90
C LYS A 57 41.31 14.24 -17.78
N LEU A 58 41.32 15.53 -18.14
CA LEU A 58 41.51 16.64 -17.20
C LEU A 58 40.23 17.10 -16.51
N ASP A 59 39.07 16.76 -17.05
CA ASP A 59 37.76 17.12 -16.50
C ASP A 59 37.03 15.87 -16.01
N PHE A 60 36.74 15.83 -14.70
CA PHE A 60 36.12 14.67 -14.07
C PHE A 60 34.75 14.36 -14.65
N TYR A 61 33.98 15.39 -15.03
CA TYR A 61 32.67 15.20 -15.65
C TYR A 61 32.79 14.56 -17.03
N SER A 62 33.63 15.13 -17.91
CA SER A 62 33.87 14.60 -19.25
C SER A 62 34.44 13.18 -19.21
N LEU A 63 35.38 12.91 -18.30
CA LEU A 63 35.97 11.59 -18.10
C LEU A 63 34.92 10.56 -17.68
N THR A 64 34.14 10.86 -16.66
CA THR A 64 33.11 9.94 -16.16
C THR A 64 31.99 9.69 -17.17
N ASN A 65 31.65 10.70 -17.96
CA ASN A 65 30.67 10.57 -19.04
C ASN A 65 31.20 9.69 -20.19
N ALA A 66 32.47 9.83 -20.57
CA ALA A 66 33.09 8.97 -21.58
C ALA A 66 33.09 7.50 -21.15
N PHE A 67 33.42 7.23 -19.88
CA PHE A 67 33.36 5.90 -19.30
C PHE A 67 31.94 5.35 -19.22
N ALA A 68 30.98 6.18 -18.81
CA ALA A 68 29.56 5.79 -18.78
C ALA A 68 29.07 5.39 -20.17
N ASN A 69 29.38 6.16 -21.21
CA ASN A 69 28.95 5.83 -22.58
C ASN A 69 29.58 4.54 -23.12
N HIS A 70 30.82 4.24 -22.72
CA HIS A 70 31.52 3.06 -23.20
C HIS A 70 31.13 1.78 -22.45
N PHE A 71 31.07 1.84 -21.11
CA PHE A 71 30.82 0.69 -20.24
C PHE A 71 29.35 0.51 -19.83
N GLU A 72 28.53 1.56 -19.96
CA GLU A 72 27.07 1.54 -19.73
C GLU A 72 26.32 2.25 -20.88
N PRO A 73 26.39 1.74 -22.12
CA PRO A 73 25.77 2.42 -23.27
C PRO A 73 24.27 2.64 -23.05
N GLU A 74 23.74 3.77 -23.52
CA GLU A 74 22.29 4.06 -23.47
C GLU A 74 21.44 2.94 -24.11
N ALA A 75 22.00 2.23 -25.10
CA ALA A 75 21.40 1.04 -25.68
C ALA A 75 21.00 0.01 -24.60
N GLN A 76 21.83 -0.20 -23.58
CA GLN A 76 21.52 -1.10 -22.46
C GLN A 76 20.37 -0.56 -21.61
N ALA A 77 20.35 0.74 -21.32
CA ALA A 77 19.24 1.37 -20.62
C ALA A 77 17.93 1.23 -21.41
N SER A 78 17.96 1.41 -22.73
CA SER A 78 16.79 1.26 -23.61
C SER A 78 16.22 -0.17 -23.58
N VAL A 79 17.08 -1.18 -23.58
CA VAL A 79 16.70 -2.59 -23.47
C VAL A 79 16.06 -2.86 -22.11
N ILE A 80 16.64 -2.36 -21.02
CA ILE A 80 16.06 -2.53 -19.68
C ILE A 80 14.70 -1.83 -19.58
N ARG A 81 14.54 -0.63 -20.16
CA ARG A 81 13.22 0.05 -20.21
C ARG A 81 12.20 -0.77 -20.98
N ALA A 82 12.58 -1.41 -22.09
CA ALA A 82 11.69 -2.30 -22.83
C ALA A 82 11.32 -3.55 -22.00
N GLN A 83 12.29 -4.14 -21.29
CA GLN A 83 12.06 -5.27 -20.38
C GLN A 83 11.10 -4.90 -19.23
N LEU A 84 11.28 -3.73 -18.62
CA LEU A 84 10.42 -3.21 -17.56
C LEU A 84 8.97 -3.04 -18.03
N ARG A 85 8.74 -2.52 -19.25
CA ARG A 85 7.39 -2.37 -19.81
C ARG A 85 6.67 -3.70 -20.04
N GLY A 86 7.42 -4.74 -20.39
CA GLY A 86 6.89 -6.09 -20.59
C GLY A 86 7.00 -6.99 -19.36
N ARG A 87 7.41 -6.45 -18.21
CA ARG A 87 7.65 -7.25 -17.01
C ARG A 87 6.33 -7.76 -16.46
N VAL A 88 6.24 -9.07 -16.27
CA VAL A 88 5.14 -9.73 -15.56
C VAL A 88 5.74 -10.63 -14.49
N ARG A 89 5.10 -10.69 -13.31
CA ARG A 89 5.47 -11.59 -12.21
C ARG A 89 5.55 -13.02 -12.72
N LYS A 90 6.68 -13.70 -12.47
CA LYS A 90 6.85 -15.10 -12.88
C LYS A 90 6.06 -16.02 -11.96
N SER A 91 5.68 -17.20 -12.47
CA SER A 91 5.08 -18.24 -11.64
C SER A 91 6.02 -18.61 -10.49
N GLY A 92 5.52 -18.60 -9.25
CA GLY A 92 6.31 -18.88 -8.05
C GLY A 92 7.23 -17.75 -7.56
N GLU A 93 7.31 -16.62 -8.27
CA GLU A 93 8.07 -15.45 -7.80
C GLU A 93 7.34 -14.78 -6.64
N SER A 94 8.05 -14.50 -5.54
CA SER A 94 7.47 -13.76 -4.41
C SER A 94 7.33 -12.27 -4.74
N LEU A 95 6.35 -11.60 -4.13
CA LEU A 95 6.14 -10.16 -4.31
C LEU A 95 7.40 -9.35 -3.93
N SER A 96 8.10 -9.76 -2.86
CA SER A 96 9.36 -9.14 -2.45
C SER A 96 10.48 -9.32 -3.46
N ALA A 97 10.62 -10.51 -4.06
CA ALA A 97 11.63 -10.77 -5.09
C ALA A 97 11.34 -9.95 -6.36
N LEU A 98 10.07 -9.87 -6.77
CA LEU A 98 9.62 -9.03 -7.87
C LEU A 98 9.99 -7.57 -7.63
N GLY A 99 9.59 -7.00 -6.48
CA GLY A 99 9.89 -5.61 -6.13
C GLY A 99 11.39 -5.30 -6.10
N ALA A 100 12.21 -6.19 -5.51
CA ALA A 100 13.66 -6.04 -5.51
C ALA A 100 14.27 -6.06 -6.92
N SER A 101 13.76 -6.91 -7.81
CA SER A 101 14.21 -6.97 -9.21
C SER A 101 13.88 -5.68 -9.97
N ILE A 102 12.65 -5.19 -9.85
CA ILE A 102 12.17 -3.97 -10.51
C ILE A 102 12.94 -2.75 -10.01
N ARG A 103 13.16 -2.62 -8.69
CA ARG A 103 13.97 -1.55 -8.11
C ARG A 103 15.37 -1.48 -8.73
N ARG A 104 16.03 -2.63 -8.88
CA ARG A 104 17.36 -2.73 -9.48
C ARG A 104 17.34 -2.38 -10.97
N GLU A 105 16.35 -2.86 -11.72
CA GLU A 105 16.20 -2.58 -13.15
C GLU A 105 15.91 -1.09 -13.40
N VAL A 106 15.01 -0.47 -12.64
CA VAL A 106 14.69 0.96 -12.73
C VAL A 106 15.92 1.83 -12.45
N ARG A 107 16.68 1.51 -11.40
CA ARG A 107 17.93 2.24 -11.08
C ARG A 107 18.94 2.22 -12.21
N ARG A 108 19.01 1.12 -12.97
CA ARG A 108 19.91 0.97 -14.13
C ARG A 108 19.35 1.64 -15.39
N ALA A 109 18.04 1.60 -15.59
CA ALA A 109 17.38 2.17 -16.75
C ALA A 109 17.23 3.70 -16.70
N TYR A 110 17.17 4.29 -15.50
CA TYR A 110 16.82 5.70 -15.29
C TYR A 110 17.83 6.44 -14.42
N LEU A 111 19.11 6.31 -14.76
CA LEU A 111 20.25 6.86 -14.02
C LEU A 111 20.17 8.38 -13.75
N GLY A 112 19.61 9.15 -14.68
CA GLY A 112 19.50 10.61 -14.58
C GLY A 112 18.32 11.11 -13.72
N LEU A 113 17.48 10.22 -13.19
CA LEU A 113 16.34 10.59 -12.35
C LEU A 113 16.72 10.59 -10.87
N SER A 114 16.04 11.44 -10.09
CA SER A 114 16.20 11.47 -8.63
C SER A 114 15.79 10.14 -8.00
N SER A 115 16.32 9.84 -6.80
CA SER A 115 15.94 8.61 -6.08
C SER A 115 14.43 8.51 -5.84
N SER A 116 13.75 9.62 -5.59
CA SER A 116 12.29 9.65 -5.42
C SER A 116 11.56 9.35 -6.73
N ALA A 117 11.99 9.93 -7.85
CA ALA A 117 11.40 9.65 -9.16
C ALA A 117 11.64 8.19 -9.61
N GLN A 118 12.83 7.64 -9.32
CA GLN A 118 13.12 6.22 -9.54
C GLN A 118 12.22 5.32 -8.69
N ASP A 119 11.96 5.68 -7.43
CA ASP A 119 11.11 4.85 -6.57
C ASP A 119 9.62 4.90 -6.99
N GLN A 120 9.14 6.07 -7.44
CA GLN A 120 7.81 6.20 -8.04
C GLN A 120 7.68 5.36 -9.33
N LEU A 121 8.66 5.41 -10.23
CA LEU A 121 8.67 4.56 -11.41
C LEU A 121 8.69 3.08 -11.03
N ALA A 122 9.48 2.70 -10.02
CA ALA A 122 9.52 1.32 -9.55
C ALA A 122 8.17 0.87 -8.96
N CYS A 123 7.46 1.76 -8.26
CA CYS A 123 6.09 1.54 -7.80
C CYS A 123 5.16 1.25 -8.99
N ASP A 124 5.15 2.11 -10.01
CA ASP A 124 4.30 1.93 -11.20
C ASP A 124 4.60 0.61 -11.94
N PHE A 125 5.87 0.34 -12.23
CA PHE A 125 6.29 -0.91 -12.88
C PHE A 125 5.96 -2.14 -12.04
N PHE A 126 6.06 -2.04 -10.70
CA PHE A 126 5.67 -3.13 -9.81
C PHE A 126 4.18 -3.44 -9.91
N ILE A 127 3.34 -2.41 -9.87
CA ILE A 127 1.89 -2.57 -10.01
C ILE A 127 1.58 -3.16 -11.39
N ASP A 128 2.17 -2.65 -12.47
CA ASP A 128 1.94 -3.18 -13.82
C ASP A 128 2.40 -4.62 -14.01
N ALA A 129 3.43 -5.05 -13.29
CA ALA A 129 3.94 -6.41 -13.36
C ALA A 129 3.03 -7.45 -12.69
N LEU A 130 2.03 -7.03 -11.90
CA LEU A 130 1.09 -7.97 -11.29
C LEU A 130 0.10 -8.51 -12.34
N PRO A 131 -0.10 -9.84 -12.44
CA PRO A 131 -0.91 -10.43 -13.51
C PRO A 131 -2.41 -10.12 -13.35
N ASP A 132 -2.91 -10.14 -12.11
CA ASP A 132 -4.31 -9.95 -11.78
C ASP A 132 -4.72 -8.47 -11.87
N ARG A 133 -5.75 -8.19 -12.68
CA ARG A 133 -6.20 -6.82 -12.96
C ARG A 133 -6.85 -6.17 -11.75
N GLU A 134 -7.67 -6.93 -11.04
CA GLU A 134 -8.37 -6.48 -9.84
C GLU A 134 -7.35 -6.08 -8.75
N PHE A 135 -6.29 -6.85 -8.55
CA PHE A 135 -5.14 -6.53 -7.69
C PHE A 135 -4.52 -5.19 -8.05
N ARG A 136 -4.22 -4.98 -9.33
CA ARG A 136 -3.66 -3.71 -9.81
C ARG A 136 -4.59 -2.53 -9.52
N VAL A 137 -5.89 -2.71 -9.69
CA VAL A 137 -6.89 -1.66 -9.41
C VAL A 137 -6.96 -1.36 -7.92
N LEU A 138 -6.96 -2.38 -7.06
CA LEU A 138 -7.01 -2.20 -5.60
C LEU A 138 -5.79 -1.46 -5.07
N ILE A 139 -4.59 -1.84 -5.51
CA ILE A 139 -3.35 -1.17 -5.09
C ILE A 139 -3.35 0.29 -5.56
N ARG A 140 -3.77 0.58 -6.81
CA ARG A 140 -3.86 1.97 -7.31
C ARG A 140 -4.84 2.84 -6.56
N ARG A 141 -5.91 2.28 -5.98
CA ARG A 141 -6.86 3.04 -5.16
C ARG A 141 -6.22 3.56 -3.87
N VAL A 142 -5.26 2.82 -3.31
CA VAL A 142 -4.48 3.23 -2.14
C VAL A 142 -3.52 4.38 -2.47
N ARG A 143 -3.13 4.54 -3.74
CA ARG A 143 -2.18 5.54 -4.24
C ARG A 143 -0.82 5.50 -3.52
N PRO A 144 -0.15 4.34 -3.51
CA PRO A 144 1.18 4.23 -2.92
C PRO A 144 2.14 5.22 -3.58
N GLN A 145 2.94 5.92 -2.76
CA GLN A 145 3.94 6.89 -3.21
C GLN A 145 5.33 6.28 -3.34
N THR A 146 5.53 5.11 -2.73
CA THR A 146 6.79 4.39 -2.73
C THR A 146 6.58 2.94 -3.16
N LEU A 147 7.65 2.32 -3.68
CA LEU A 147 7.61 0.90 -4.02
C LEU A 147 7.32 0.04 -2.77
N GLU A 148 7.82 0.45 -1.61
CA GLU A 148 7.65 -0.29 -0.36
C GLU A 148 6.18 -0.31 0.10
N GLU A 149 5.47 0.83 -0.01
CA GLU A 149 4.04 0.90 0.25
C GLU A 149 3.25 0.00 -0.71
N ALA A 150 3.55 0.04 -2.01
CA ALA A 150 2.89 -0.82 -2.99
C ALA A 150 3.12 -2.32 -2.70
N MET A 151 4.35 -2.69 -2.30
CA MET A 151 4.68 -4.05 -1.88
C MET A 151 3.89 -4.47 -0.64
N THR A 152 3.78 -3.59 0.35
CA THR A 152 3.06 -3.86 1.61
C THR A 152 1.59 -4.16 1.31
N VAL A 153 0.93 -3.26 0.56
CA VAL A 153 -0.47 -3.43 0.15
C VAL A 153 -0.65 -4.72 -0.67
N ALA A 154 0.26 -5.00 -1.61
CA ALA A 154 0.18 -6.22 -2.41
C ALA A 154 0.32 -7.50 -1.55
N ILE A 155 1.19 -7.49 -0.55
CA ILE A 155 1.38 -8.62 0.37
C ILE A 155 0.15 -8.81 1.24
N GLU A 156 -0.44 -7.73 1.74
CA GLU A 156 -1.68 -7.78 2.53
C GLU A 156 -2.84 -8.34 1.70
N LEU A 157 -3.00 -7.87 0.45
CA LEU A 157 -4.02 -8.39 -0.45
C LEU A 157 -3.80 -9.88 -0.77
N ASP A 158 -2.55 -10.31 -0.96
CA ASP A 158 -2.20 -11.72 -1.24
C ASP A 158 -2.47 -12.62 -0.02
N ALA A 159 -2.32 -12.08 1.19
CA ALA A 159 -2.70 -12.77 2.42
C ALA A 159 -4.22 -12.87 2.57
N ILE A 160 -4.98 -11.80 2.30
CA ILE A 160 -6.45 -11.78 2.35
C ILE A 160 -7.02 -12.74 1.29
N GLU A 161 -6.50 -12.72 0.07
CA GLU A 161 -6.98 -13.62 -0.98
C GLU A 161 -6.71 -15.09 -0.64
N LYS A 162 -5.59 -15.42 -0.01
CA LYS A 162 -5.34 -16.80 0.45
C LYS A 162 -6.32 -17.23 1.53
N THR A 163 -6.65 -16.35 2.48
CA THR A 163 -7.62 -16.68 3.54
C THR A 163 -9.05 -16.77 3.00
N GLU A 164 -9.47 -15.82 2.16
CA GLU A 164 -10.81 -15.81 1.54
C GLU A 164 -10.95 -16.86 0.42
N GLY A 165 -9.88 -17.16 -0.30
CA GLY A 165 -9.79 -18.19 -1.34
C GLY A 165 -9.89 -19.60 -0.75
N MET A 166 -9.31 -19.84 0.43
CA MET A 166 -9.58 -21.05 1.22
C MET A 166 -11.07 -21.16 1.60
N VAL A 167 -11.73 -20.04 1.92
CA VAL A 167 -13.17 -20.02 2.21
C VAL A 167 -14.02 -20.24 0.95
N ARG A 168 -13.59 -19.73 -0.21
CA ARG A 168 -14.26 -19.93 -1.52
C ARG A 168 -14.11 -21.35 -2.07
N SER A 169 -12.95 -21.98 -1.91
CA SER A 169 -12.77 -23.40 -2.28
C SER A 169 -13.60 -24.34 -1.40
N GLY A 170 -14.03 -23.90 -0.20
CA GLY A 170 -15.00 -24.59 0.64
C GLY A 170 -16.47 -24.29 0.33
N ARG A 171 -16.76 -23.38 -0.61
CA ARG A 171 -18.13 -22.99 -1.02
C ARG A 171 -18.26 -23.08 -2.54
N SER A 172 -18.28 -24.30 -3.06
CA SER A 172 -18.84 -24.57 -4.40
C SER A 172 -20.33 -24.21 -4.38
N VAL A 173 -20.67 -23.02 -4.88
CA VAL A 173 -22.06 -22.64 -5.15
C VAL A 173 -22.43 -23.24 -6.51
N SER A 174 -23.05 -24.42 -6.49
CA SER A 174 -23.72 -24.96 -7.68
C SER A 174 -24.94 -24.11 -7.99
N SER A 175 -24.93 -23.48 -9.16
CA SER A 175 -26.10 -22.84 -9.76
C SER A 175 -27.23 -23.86 -9.91
N VAL A 176 -28.40 -23.56 -9.33
CA VAL A 176 -29.63 -24.35 -9.47
C VAL A 176 -30.12 -24.27 -10.91
N GLY A 177 -29.89 -25.35 -11.67
CA GLY A 177 -30.65 -25.71 -12.85
C GLY A 177 -31.72 -26.71 -12.46
N THR A 178 -32.97 -26.38 -12.73
CA THR A 178 -34.15 -27.24 -12.58
C THR A 178 -33.97 -28.56 -13.32
N ASN A 179 -34.05 -29.71 -12.64
CA ASN A 179 -34.86 -30.86 -13.07
C ASN A 179 -34.87 -32.03 -12.06
N LEU A 180 -36.04 -32.67 -12.06
CA LEU A 180 -36.58 -33.77 -11.27
C LEU A 180 -35.68 -35.03 -11.22
N GLY A 181 -35.63 -35.70 -10.06
CA GLY A 181 -35.15 -37.08 -9.93
C GLY A 181 -34.48 -37.38 -8.58
N GLY A 182 -34.99 -38.36 -7.84
CA GLY A 182 -34.67 -38.59 -6.42
C GLY A 182 -33.33 -39.28 -6.14
N GLY A 183 -32.88 -39.14 -4.88
CA GLY A 183 -31.71 -39.82 -4.31
C GLY A 183 -31.33 -39.23 -2.95
N ASN A 184 -31.15 -40.09 -1.94
CA ASN A 184 -31.02 -39.77 -0.52
C ASN A 184 -29.78 -38.94 -0.09
N LEU A 185 -30.05 -37.95 0.77
CA LEU A 185 -29.33 -37.44 1.95
C LEU A 185 -27.84 -37.81 2.14
N HIS A 186 -26.99 -36.78 2.12
CA HIS A 186 -25.97 -36.60 3.15
C HIS A 186 -26.23 -35.30 3.90
N ASP A 187 -26.34 -35.51 5.21
CA ASP A 187 -26.74 -34.63 6.30
C ASP A 187 -25.86 -33.38 6.40
N VAL A 188 -26.41 -32.21 6.05
CA VAL A 188 -25.88 -30.92 6.53
C VAL A 188 -26.41 -30.79 7.94
N THR A 189 -25.67 -31.32 8.91
CA THR A 189 -25.88 -30.93 10.31
C THR A 189 -25.61 -29.43 10.38
N PRO A 190 -26.59 -28.60 10.75
CA PRO A 190 -26.28 -27.27 11.23
C PRO A 190 -25.34 -27.49 12.43
N ASN A 191 -24.24 -26.74 12.51
CA ASN A 191 -23.35 -26.81 13.66
C ASN A 191 -24.14 -26.35 14.90
N LEU A 192 -24.83 -27.31 15.51
CA LEU A 192 -25.79 -27.12 16.59
C LEU A 192 -25.08 -26.51 17.80
N GLU A 193 -23.80 -26.78 17.94
CA GLU A 193 -22.95 -26.19 18.97
C GLU A 193 -22.76 -24.69 18.73
N LEU A 194 -22.61 -24.25 17.47
CA LEU A 194 -22.46 -22.83 17.13
C LEU A 194 -23.78 -22.08 17.27
N SER A 195 -24.90 -22.67 16.83
CA SER A 195 -26.23 -22.07 17.01
C SER A 195 -26.61 -21.98 18.49
N GLN A 196 -26.34 -23.04 19.27
CA GLN A 196 -26.54 -23.01 20.73
C GLN A 196 -25.61 -22.00 21.41
N ARG A 197 -24.36 -21.82 20.93
CA ARG A 197 -23.46 -20.79 21.47
C ARG A 197 -23.95 -19.38 21.15
N LEU A 198 -24.49 -19.14 19.96
CA LEU A 198 -25.07 -17.84 19.59
C LEU A 198 -26.31 -17.52 20.42
N GLU A 199 -27.24 -18.47 20.57
CA GLU A 199 -28.42 -18.29 21.42
C GLU A 199 -28.05 -18.03 22.88
N ARG A 200 -27.02 -18.72 23.40
CA ARG A 200 -26.51 -18.49 24.76
C ARG A 200 -25.90 -17.09 24.91
N ILE A 201 -25.16 -16.60 23.92
CA ILE A 201 -24.57 -15.25 23.93
C ILE A 201 -25.68 -14.20 23.87
N GLU A 202 -26.68 -14.37 23.01
CA GLU A 202 -27.83 -13.46 22.91
C GLU A 202 -28.66 -13.43 24.20
N ALA A 203 -28.87 -14.59 24.83
CA ALA A 203 -29.52 -14.68 26.13
C ALA A 203 -28.70 -14.00 27.24
N GLN A 204 -27.37 -14.14 27.22
CA GLN A 204 -26.48 -13.47 28.17
C GLN A 204 -26.47 -11.94 27.99
N LEU A 205 -26.49 -11.46 26.74
CA LEU A 205 -26.56 -10.03 26.43
C LEU A 205 -27.90 -9.43 26.84
N SER A 206 -29.00 -10.12 26.55
CA SER A 206 -30.33 -9.67 26.97
C SER A 206 -30.49 -9.69 28.50
N TYR A 207 -29.95 -10.70 29.18
CA TYR A 207 -29.88 -10.73 30.64
C TYR A 207 -29.04 -9.57 31.21
N LEU A 208 -27.85 -9.30 30.67
CA LEU A 208 -27.00 -8.18 31.09
C LEU A 208 -27.67 -6.82 30.88
N MET A 209 -28.39 -6.65 29.77
CA MET A 209 -29.13 -5.43 29.48
C MET A 209 -30.34 -5.23 30.41
N ASN A 210 -30.94 -6.32 30.92
CA ASN A 210 -32.17 -6.26 31.72
C ASN A 210 -31.91 -6.36 33.24
N SER A 211 -30.75 -6.86 33.67
CA SER A 211 -30.39 -7.04 35.09
C SER A 211 -29.68 -5.82 35.72
N GLY A 212 -29.49 -4.72 34.98
CA GLY A 212 -29.01 -3.45 35.53
C GLY A 212 -27.58 -3.49 36.11
N ILE A 213 -26.78 -4.50 35.75
CA ILE A 213 -25.40 -4.64 36.24
C ILE A 213 -24.48 -3.69 35.46
N SER A 214 -24.35 -2.47 35.96
CA SER A 214 -23.32 -1.52 35.54
C SER A 214 -21.93 -2.06 35.91
N PRO A 215 -20.95 -2.09 35.00
CA PRO A 215 -19.58 -2.41 35.39
C PRO A 215 -19.07 -1.34 36.37
N TYR A 216 -18.52 -1.85 37.47
CA TYR A 216 -17.89 -1.19 38.60
C TYR A 216 -17.16 0.14 38.25
N ARG A 217 -17.56 1.25 38.89
CA ARG A 217 -16.76 2.49 39.01
C ARG A 217 -16.06 2.49 40.37
N PRO A 218 -14.77 2.86 40.51
CA PRO A 218 -14.12 2.96 41.80
C PRO A 218 -14.63 4.17 42.60
N ASN A 219 -14.74 3.93 43.90
CA ASN A 219 -15.18 4.83 44.96
C ASN A 219 -14.44 6.19 44.97
N MET A 220 -15.17 7.31 44.87
CA MET A 220 -14.71 8.62 45.33
C MET A 220 -15.74 9.19 46.31
N GLN A 221 -15.23 9.66 47.45
CA GLN A 221 -15.97 10.08 48.64
C GLN A 221 -16.91 11.28 48.40
N PRO A 222 -17.94 11.48 49.25
CA PRO A 222 -18.92 12.54 49.05
C PRO A 222 -18.37 13.89 49.50
N SER A 223 -18.36 14.88 48.60
CA SER A 223 -18.31 16.28 48.97
C SER A 223 -19.66 16.93 48.66
N VAL A 224 -20.06 17.78 49.60
CA VAL A 224 -21.41 18.29 49.78
C VAL A 224 -21.83 19.20 48.63
N SER A 225 -23.12 19.11 48.28
CA SER A 225 -23.89 19.89 47.32
C SER A 225 -23.52 21.38 47.23
N MET A 226 -23.45 21.91 46.01
CA MET A 226 -24.12 23.15 45.59
C MET A 226 -24.11 23.22 44.05
N HIS A 227 -25.29 23.31 43.44
CA HIS A 227 -25.43 23.71 42.04
C HIS A 227 -25.43 25.24 41.94
N PRO A 228 -24.69 25.84 40.99
CA PRO A 228 -25.12 27.04 40.29
C PRO A 228 -26.07 26.65 39.14
N PRO A 229 -27.13 27.42 38.86
CA PRO A 229 -28.08 27.10 37.82
C PRO A 229 -27.49 27.46 36.45
N GLY A 230 -27.66 26.56 35.48
CA GLY A 230 -27.53 26.92 34.07
C GLY A 230 -26.41 26.22 33.32
N TYR A 231 -26.53 24.91 33.11
CA TYR A 231 -26.15 24.29 31.84
C TYR A 231 -26.74 22.86 31.75
N HIS A 232 -27.80 22.68 30.96
CA HIS A 232 -28.22 21.34 30.52
C HIS A 232 -27.56 21.09 29.15
N PRO A 233 -26.61 20.14 29.02
CA PRO A 233 -26.10 19.77 27.71
C PRO A 233 -27.21 19.05 26.94
N PHE A 234 -27.52 19.60 25.78
CA PHE A 234 -28.48 19.14 24.79
C PHE A 234 -28.49 17.61 24.63
N ARG A 235 -29.63 17.00 24.98
CA ARG A 235 -29.98 15.64 24.58
C ARG A 235 -30.52 15.71 23.14
N PRO A 236 -30.04 14.90 22.19
CA PRO A 236 -30.54 14.95 20.82
C PRO A 236 -32.05 14.64 20.82
N PRO A 237 -32.87 15.44 20.12
CA PRO A 237 -34.32 15.29 20.21
C PRO A 237 -34.75 13.96 19.58
N GLY A 238 -35.52 13.18 20.33
CA GLY A 238 -36.28 12.05 19.78
C GLY A 238 -37.25 12.52 18.68
N PRO A 239 -37.89 11.58 17.96
CA PRO A 239 -38.69 11.92 16.78
C PRO A 239 -39.70 13.02 17.08
N THR A 240 -39.74 14.02 16.19
CA THR A 240 -40.71 15.12 16.24
C THR A 240 -42.06 14.66 15.69
N CYS A 241 -43.13 15.14 16.31
CA CYS A 241 -44.48 14.84 15.89
C CYS A 241 -44.81 15.56 14.58
N TRP A 242 -45.25 14.81 13.56
CA TRP A 242 -45.60 15.32 12.23
C TRP A 242 -46.95 16.08 12.18
N ASN A 243 -47.61 16.27 13.33
CA ASN A 243 -48.83 17.09 13.42
C ASN A 243 -48.56 18.43 14.13
N CYS A 244 -47.86 18.40 15.27
CA CYS A 244 -47.63 19.60 16.10
C CYS A 244 -46.16 20.06 16.18
N GLY A 245 -45.20 19.26 15.71
CA GLY A 245 -43.77 19.57 15.72
C GLY A 245 -43.04 19.31 17.05
N MET A 246 -43.75 18.91 18.11
CA MET A 246 -43.11 18.65 19.42
C MET A 246 -42.39 17.29 19.45
N VAL A 247 -41.27 17.21 20.18
CA VAL A 247 -40.45 16.00 20.35
C VAL A 247 -41.06 15.04 21.38
N GLY A 248 -40.84 13.74 21.22
CA GLY A 248 -41.21 12.73 22.21
C GLY A 248 -42.50 11.95 21.95
N HIS A 249 -43.22 12.24 20.86
CA HIS A 249 -44.36 11.43 20.38
C HIS A 249 -44.52 11.56 18.85
N MET A 250 -45.26 10.63 18.23
CA MET A 250 -45.56 10.64 16.79
C MET A 250 -47.01 11.08 16.51
N ARG A 251 -47.35 11.40 15.26
CA ARG A 251 -48.70 11.92 14.85
C ARG A 251 -49.87 11.08 15.37
N ALA A 252 -49.71 9.76 15.43
CA ALA A 252 -50.73 8.82 15.91
C ALA A 252 -51.08 8.99 17.40
N GLN A 253 -50.19 9.59 18.19
CA GLN A 253 -50.32 9.78 19.63
C GLN A 253 -50.38 11.28 19.99
N CYS A 254 -50.72 12.13 19.02
CA CYS A 254 -50.76 13.58 19.23
C CYS A 254 -52.06 13.99 19.95
N PRO A 255 -51.97 14.65 21.12
CA PRO A 255 -53.16 15.10 21.86
C PRO A 255 -53.84 16.31 21.21
N SER A 256 -53.24 16.92 20.19
CA SER A 256 -53.81 18.06 19.45
C SER A 256 -54.65 17.60 18.25
N PRO A 257 -55.74 18.30 17.89
CA PRO A 257 -56.55 17.96 16.72
C PRO A 257 -55.71 17.91 15.44
N LEU A 258 -55.98 16.92 14.60
CA LEU A 258 -55.23 16.69 13.36
C LEU A 258 -55.44 17.85 12.39
N LYS A 259 -54.35 18.48 11.95
CA LYS A 259 -54.45 19.52 10.91
C LYS A 259 -54.83 18.88 9.55
N PRO A 260 -55.72 19.52 8.76
CA PRO A 260 -56.12 19.01 7.46
C PRO A 260 -54.91 18.92 6.51
N ALA A 261 -54.88 17.84 5.74
CA ALA A 261 -53.73 17.44 4.94
C ALA A 261 -53.58 18.30 3.67
N ASN A 262 -53.01 19.51 3.77
CA ASN A 262 -52.40 20.17 2.61
C ASN A 262 -51.50 21.37 2.96
N GLN A 263 -50.42 21.19 3.72
CA GLN A 263 -49.43 22.26 3.93
C GLN A 263 -48.02 21.77 4.34
N PHE A 264 -47.54 20.65 3.78
CA PHE A 264 -46.13 20.24 3.88
C PHE A 264 -45.43 20.41 2.53
N ALA A 265 -45.26 21.68 2.12
CA ALA A 265 -44.22 22.07 1.18
C ALA A 265 -43.14 22.78 1.99
N GLY A 266 -42.00 22.15 2.20
CA GLY A 266 -40.86 22.84 2.79
C GLY A 266 -39.69 21.94 3.21
N GLN A 267 -38.62 22.05 2.42
CA GLN A 267 -37.22 22.12 2.88
C GLN A 267 -36.51 20.78 3.13
N GLY A 268 -35.97 20.25 2.04
CA GLY A 268 -34.65 19.62 2.08
C GLY A 268 -33.57 20.69 1.90
N ASN A 269 -32.66 20.76 2.88
CA ASN A 269 -31.27 21.16 2.74
C ASN A 269 -30.48 20.38 3.80
#